data_AF-A0AAU0KLQ2-F1
#
_entry.id   AF-A0AAU0KLQ2-F1
#
_cell.length_a   1.000
_cell.length_b   1.000
_cell.length_c   1.000
_cell.angle_alpha   90.00
_cell.angle_beta   90.00
_cell.angle_gamma   90.00
#
_symmetry.space_group_name_H-M   'P 1'
#
loop_
_entity.id
_entity.type
_entity.pdbx_description
1 polymer ?
#
loop_
_entity_poly.entity_id
_entity_poly.type
_entity_poly.pdbx_seq_one_letter_code
_entity_poly.pdbx_strand_id
1 'polypeptide(L)'
;MAIHKVISGGQTGTDRAALDWAIDNGIEHGGWCPAGRRAEDGEIPERYALRQTPRRNYHQRTKWNVRDSDGTLIITPTPELTGGSLWTQKCARDLSRPYLHVYPCTSWREWIRTFLQTNSIRILNVAGSRGSSAKNIEAFVHDVLDEVFSNAERD
;
A
#
# COMPACT_ATOMS: atom_id res chain seq x y z
N MET A 1 17.82 -8.69 1.73
CA MET A 1 17.25 -8.46 0.37
C MET A 1 16.39 -7.20 0.42
N ALA A 2 16.80 -6.12 -0.25
CA ALA A 2 16.15 -4.82 -0.08
C ALA A 2 14.90 -4.64 -0.96
N ILE A 3 13.82 -4.16 -0.36
CA ILE A 3 12.66 -3.60 -1.08
C ILE A 3 13.16 -2.37 -1.84
N HIS A 4 13.05 -2.36 -3.16
CA HIS A 4 13.51 -1.23 -3.99
C HIS A 4 12.36 -0.38 -4.53
N LYS A 5 11.11 -0.85 -4.42
CA LYS A 5 9.96 -0.15 -4.97
C LYS A 5 8.72 -0.25 -4.09
N VAL A 6 8.05 0.89 -3.90
CA VAL A 6 6.72 0.99 -3.30
C VAL A 6 5.69 1.27 -4.39
N ILE A 7 4.63 0.48 -4.45
CA ILE A 7 3.50 0.75 -5.33
C ILE A 7 2.20 0.98 -4.56
N SER A 8 1.34 1.84 -5.10
CA SER A 8 0.01 2.06 -4.57
C SER A 8 -0.96 2.52 -5.68
N GLY A 9 -2.22 2.80 -5.35
CA GLY A 9 -3.22 3.20 -6.33
C GLY A 9 -3.68 4.65 -6.31
N GLY A 10 -2.97 5.50 -5.56
CA GLY A 10 -3.12 6.96 -5.59
C GLY A 10 -4.39 7.52 -4.94
N GLN A 11 -5.19 6.70 -4.24
CA GLN A 11 -6.30 7.20 -3.43
C GLN A 11 -5.78 8.10 -2.30
N THR A 12 -6.61 9.00 -1.77
CA THR A 12 -6.28 9.74 -0.53
C THR A 12 -6.02 8.78 0.64
N GLY A 13 -5.45 9.30 1.73
CA GLY A 13 -5.13 8.49 2.91
C GLY A 13 -3.95 7.57 2.64
N THR A 14 -4.11 6.27 2.89
CA THR A 14 -2.99 5.30 2.88
C THR A 14 -2.22 5.27 1.57
N ASP A 15 -2.93 5.28 0.43
CA ASP A 15 -2.28 5.12 -0.87
C ASP A 15 -1.33 6.30 -1.17
N ARG A 16 -1.75 7.54 -0.91
CA ARG A 16 -0.91 8.73 -1.12
C ARG A 16 0.17 8.87 -0.06
N ALA A 17 -0.11 8.58 1.21
CA ALA A 17 0.91 8.58 2.25
C ALA A 17 2.09 7.66 1.90
N ALA A 18 1.79 6.47 1.35
CA ALA A 18 2.85 5.56 0.89
C ALA A 18 3.66 6.09 -0.29
N LEU A 19 3.00 6.78 -1.24
CA LEU A 19 3.67 7.38 -2.39
C LEU A 19 4.49 8.61 -1.99
N ASP A 20 3.97 9.45 -1.11
CA ASP A 20 4.66 10.63 -0.57
C ASP A 20 5.90 10.18 0.23
N TRP A 21 5.77 9.20 1.13
CA TRP A 21 6.89 8.61 1.85
C TRP A 21 7.99 8.07 0.91
N ALA A 22 7.61 7.35 -0.15
CA ALA A 22 8.57 6.81 -1.10
C ALA A 22 9.33 7.92 -1.85
N ILE A 23 8.63 8.98 -2.27
CA ILE A 23 9.23 10.16 -2.90
C ILE A 23 10.23 10.82 -1.95
N ASP A 24 9.81 11.08 -0.70
CA ASP A 24 10.62 11.78 0.31
C ASP A 24 11.90 11.01 0.67
N ASN A 25 11.87 9.67 0.58
CA ASN A 25 13.02 8.81 0.86
C ASN A 25 13.81 8.38 -0.40
N GLY A 26 13.47 8.90 -1.58
CA GLY A 26 14.15 8.55 -2.83
C GLY A 26 13.99 7.07 -3.25
N ILE A 27 12.95 6.40 -2.77
CA ILE A 27 12.59 5.03 -3.13
C ILE A 27 11.76 5.05 -4.41
N GLU A 28 11.98 4.10 -5.33
CA GLU A 28 11.19 4.02 -6.56
C GLU A 28 9.69 3.87 -6.20
N HIS A 29 8.84 4.70 -6.80
CA HIS A 29 7.39 4.65 -6.57
C HIS A 29 6.61 4.37 -7.84
N GLY A 30 5.36 3.93 -7.70
CA GLY A 30 4.44 3.83 -8.82
C GLY A 30 3.17 3.05 -8.50
N GLY A 31 2.65 2.35 -9.50
CA GLY A 31 1.48 1.48 -9.38
C GLY A 31 0.37 1.82 -10.36
N TRP A 32 -0.80 1.26 -10.11
CA TRP A 32 -1.97 1.34 -10.98
C TRP A 32 -3.06 2.21 -10.36
N CYS A 33 -3.56 3.17 -11.13
CA CYS A 33 -4.72 4.01 -10.78
C CYS A 33 -5.87 3.78 -11.76
N PRO A 34 -7.11 4.19 -11.43
CA PRO A 34 -8.24 4.07 -12.36
C PRO A 34 -8.04 4.93 -13.62
N ALA A 35 -8.73 4.57 -14.71
CA ALA A 35 -8.83 5.44 -15.89
C ALA A 35 -9.34 6.84 -15.50
N GLY A 36 -8.71 7.88 -16.06
CA GLY A 36 -8.88 9.28 -15.71
C GLY A 36 -8.23 9.67 -14.37
N ARG A 37 -7.23 8.91 -13.90
CA ARG A 37 -6.49 9.17 -12.65
C ARG A 37 -7.40 9.50 -11.46
N ARG A 38 -8.52 8.79 -11.30
CA ARG A 38 -9.56 9.16 -10.33
C ARG A 38 -9.18 8.81 -8.88
N ALA A 39 -9.34 9.76 -7.97
CA ALA A 39 -9.39 9.60 -6.52
C ALA A 39 -10.69 10.19 -5.94
N GLU A 40 -10.89 10.14 -4.61
CA GLU A 40 -12.09 10.71 -3.97
C GLU A 40 -12.13 12.24 -3.99
N ASP A 41 -10.97 12.89 -4.03
CA ASP A 41 -10.78 14.33 -3.99
C ASP A 41 -10.51 14.93 -5.38
N GLY A 42 -10.66 14.14 -6.44
CA GLY A 42 -10.48 14.58 -7.83
C GLY A 42 -9.43 13.76 -8.58
N GLU A 43 -8.67 14.45 -9.43
CA GLU A 43 -7.62 13.83 -10.23
C GLU A 43 -6.34 13.63 -9.41
N ILE A 44 -5.72 12.46 -9.54
CA ILE A 44 -4.48 12.12 -8.84
C ILE A 44 -3.33 12.95 -9.44
N PRO A 45 -2.57 13.71 -8.63
CA PRO A 45 -1.47 14.54 -9.10
C PRO A 45 -0.44 13.79 -9.96
N GLU A 46 0.11 14.45 -10.99
CA GLU A 46 1.09 13.87 -11.92
C GLU A 46 2.45 13.54 -11.28
N ARG A 47 2.76 14.09 -10.10
CA ARG A 47 3.97 13.73 -9.34
C ARG A 47 4.03 12.24 -8.97
N TYR A 48 2.88 11.56 -8.96
CA TYR A 48 2.80 10.13 -8.72
C TYR A 48 2.94 9.37 -10.04
N ALA A 49 3.98 8.52 -10.14
CA ALA A 49 4.32 7.70 -11.30
C ALA A 49 3.35 6.52 -11.53
N LEU A 50 2.05 6.84 -11.62
CA LEU A 50 0.97 5.87 -11.74
C LEU A 50 0.59 5.62 -13.20
N ARG A 51 0.32 4.35 -13.50
CA ARG A 51 -0.22 3.91 -14.79
C ARG A 51 -1.72 3.73 -14.66
N GLN A 52 -2.48 4.19 -15.66
CA GLN A 52 -3.92 4.04 -15.66
C GLN A 52 -4.31 2.60 -16.05
N THR A 53 -5.26 2.01 -15.34
CA THR A 53 -5.94 0.80 -15.79
C THR A 53 -7.01 1.14 -16.83
N PRO A 54 -7.43 0.21 -17.71
CA PRO A 54 -8.47 0.47 -18.70
C PRO A 54 -9.83 0.89 -18.12
N ARG A 55 -10.19 0.46 -16.90
CA ARG A 55 -11.49 0.77 -16.29
C ARG A 55 -11.37 1.91 -15.28
N ARG A 56 -12.47 2.66 -15.13
CA ARG A 56 -12.61 3.74 -14.13
C ARG A 56 -12.93 3.25 -12.71
N ASN A 57 -13.25 1.97 -12.54
CA ASN A 57 -13.57 1.42 -11.21
C ASN A 57 -12.31 1.12 -10.41
N TYR A 58 -12.41 1.16 -9.08
CA TYR A 58 -11.28 0.91 -8.19
C TYR A 58 -10.89 -0.58 -8.10
N HIS A 59 -11.78 -1.51 -8.43
CA HIS A 59 -11.49 -2.95 -8.26
C HIS A 59 -10.36 -3.43 -9.18
N GLN A 60 -10.32 -2.95 -10.43
CA GLN A 60 -9.27 -3.36 -11.37
C GLN A 60 -7.89 -2.88 -10.90
N ARG A 61 -7.75 -1.61 -10.55
CA ARG A 61 -6.47 -1.05 -10.08
C ARG A 61 -6.00 -1.72 -8.79
N THR A 62 -6.90 -2.01 -7.86
CA THR A 62 -6.55 -2.73 -6.62
C THR A 62 -6.03 -4.14 -6.93
N LYS A 63 -6.73 -4.88 -7.79
CA LYS A 63 -6.29 -6.22 -8.19
C LYS A 63 -4.93 -6.19 -8.90
N TRP A 64 -4.68 -5.20 -9.75
CA TRP A 64 -3.42 -5.08 -10.49
C TRP A 64 -2.24 -4.69 -9.60
N ASN A 65 -2.45 -3.81 -8.62
CA ASN A 65 -1.42 -3.50 -7.61
C ASN A 65 -1.05 -4.73 -6.77
N VAL A 66 -2.04 -5.52 -6.35
CA VAL A 66 -1.76 -6.79 -5.66
C VAL A 66 -1.01 -7.76 -6.58
N ARG A 67 -1.49 -7.95 -7.81
CA ARG A 67 -0.88 -8.86 -8.80
C ARG A 67 0.58 -8.53 -9.09
N ASP A 68 0.88 -7.25 -9.28
CA ASP A 68 2.18 -6.75 -9.73
C ASP A 68 3.10 -6.33 -8.56
N SER A 69 2.85 -6.86 -7.36
CA SER A 69 3.72 -6.76 -6.19
C SER A 69 4.16 -8.13 -5.70
N ASP A 70 5.23 -8.16 -4.92
CA ASP A 70 5.71 -9.38 -4.25
C ASP A 70 4.98 -9.60 -2.91
N GLY A 71 4.47 -8.53 -2.29
CA GLY A 71 3.66 -8.58 -1.09
C GLY A 71 2.84 -7.30 -0.89
N THR A 72 1.76 -7.39 -0.11
CA THR A 72 0.86 -6.26 0.14
C THR A 72 0.73 -5.96 1.64
N LEU A 73 1.05 -4.72 2.05
CA LEU A 73 0.61 -4.18 3.32
C LEU A 73 -0.77 -3.53 3.16
N ILE A 74 -1.71 -3.94 4.01
CA ILE A 74 -3.03 -3.33 4.14
C ILE A 74 -3.01 -2.54 5.44
N ILE A 75 -3.08 -1.21 5.40
CA ILE A 75 -2.98 -0.36 6.59
C ILE A 75 -4.31 0.33 6.86
N THR A 76 -4.88 0.14 8.04
CA THR A 76 -6.16 0.74 8.43
C THR A 76 -6.11 1.25 9.87
N PRO A 77 -6.99 2.19 10.28
CA PRO A 77 -7.02 2.69 11.66
C PRO A 77 -7.57 1.67 12.67
N THR A 78 -8.27 0.63 12.20
CA THR A 78 -8.98 -0.35 13.03
C THR A 78 -8.65 -1.79 12.61
N PRO A 79 -8.83 -2.79 13.51
CA PRO A 79 -8.64 -4.20 13.19
C PRO A 79 -9.65 -4.79 12.19
N GLU A 80 -10.77 -4.13 11.93
CA GLU A 80 -11.76 -4.58 10.97
C GLU A 80 -11.48 -4.05 9.56
N LEU A 81 -11.26 -4.95 8.61
CA LEU A 81 -11.18 -4.59 7.19
C LEU A 81 -12.58 -4.41 6.60
N THR A 82 -12.81 -3.26 5.97
CA THR A 82 -14.05 -2.95 5.26
C THR A 82 -13.78 -2.43 3.85
N GLY A 83 -14.82 -2.39 3.01
CA GLY A 83 -14.79 -1.75 1.69
C GLY A 83 -13.60 -2.15 0.82
N GLY A 84 -12.82 -1.14 0.40
CA GLY A 84 -11.66 -1.30 -0.48
C GLY A 84 -10.53 -2.13 0.13
N SER A 85 -10.25 -1.97 1.43
CA SER A 85 -9.20 -2.71 2.13
C SER A 85 -9.55 -4.20 2.24
N LEU A 86 -10.83 -4.53 2.50
CA LEU A 86 -11.32 -5.90 2.47
C LEU A 86 -11.23 -6.49 1.04
N TRP A 87 -11.52 -5.70 0.02
CA TRP A 87 -11.34 -6.12 -1.38
C TRP A 87 -9.88 -6.40 -1.71
N THR A 88 -8.93 -5.60 -1.21
CA THR A 88 -7.49 -5.86 -1.34
C THR A 88 -7.11 -7.20 -0.73
N GLN A 89 -7.57 -7.49 0.49
CA GLN A 89 -7.33 -8.79 1.14
C GLN A 89 -7.85 -9.96 0.32
N LYS A 90 -9.08 -9.84 -0.21
CA LYS A 90 -9.67 -10.86 -1.10
C LYS A 90 -8.82 -11.07 -2.34
N CYS A 91 -8.39 -9.99 -3.01
CA CYS A 91 -7.51 -10.09 -4.17
C CYS A 91 -6.18 -10.79 -3.85
N ALA A 92 -5.57 -10.48 -2.71
CA ALA A 92 -4.30 -11.09 -2.32
C ALA A 92 -4.45 -12.59 -2.06
N ARG A 93 -5.53 -12.98 -1.39
CA ARG A 93 -5.89 -14.39 -1.19
C ARG A 93 -6.13 -15.12 -2.52
N ASP A 94 -6.96 -14.55 -3.39
CA ASP A 94 -7.33 -15.16 -4.67
C ASP A 94 -6.15 -15.30 -5.64
N LEU A 95 -5.15 -14.42 -5.52
CA LEU A 95 -3.93 -14.44 -6.33
C LEU A 95 -2.76 -15.14 -5.65
N SER A 96 -2.96 -15.72 -4.46
CA SER A 96 -1.91 -16.34 -3.65
C SER A 96 -0.70 -15.42 -3.44
N ARG A 97 -0.96 -14.12 -3.24
CA ARG A 97 0.06 -13.11 -2.90
C ARG A 97 0.10 -12.92 -1.39
N PRO A 98 1.31 -12.86 -0.78
CA PRO A 98 1.42 -12.64 0.65
C PRO A 98 0.91 -11.23 0.99
N TYR A 99 0.19 -11.14 2.09
CA TYR A 99 -0.31 -9.87 2.59
C TYR A 99 -0.25 -9.84 4.11
N LEU A 100 -0.10 -8.63 4.65
CA LEU A 100 -0.22 -8.37 6.08
C LEU A 100 -1.17 -7.20 6.29
N HIS A 101 -2.11 -7.37 7.22
CA HIS A 101 -2.95 -6.29 7.70
C HIS A 101 -2.33 -5.68 8.95
N VAL A 102 -2.16 -4.36 8.93
CA VAL A 102 -1.55 -3.56 10.00
C VAL A 102 -2.52 -2.47 10.45
N TYR A 103 -2.62 -2.32 11.76
CA TYR A 103 -3.40 -1.28 12.43
C TYR A 103 -2.71 -0.92 13.76
N PRO A 104 -3.04 0.23 14.37
CA PRO A 104 -2.41 0.66 15.63
C PRO A 104 -2.68 -0.33 16.77
N CYS A 105 -1.64 -1.06 17.17
CA CYS A 105 -1.63 -2.00 18.30
C CYS A 105 -0.19 -2.17 18.82
N THR A 106 0.04 -2.99 19.84
CA THR A 106 1.40 -3.20 20.38
C THR A 106 2.25 -4.16 19.53
N SER A 107 1.63 -5.01 18.70
CA SER A 107 2.30 -6.13 18.03
C SER A 107 2.68 -5.86 16.56
N TRP A 108 2.23 -4.76 15.96
CA TRP A 108 2.37 -4.59 14.50
C TRP A 108 3.82 -4.60 13.99
N ARG A 109 4.78 -4.11 14.80
CA ARG A 109 6.22 -4.14 14.43
C ARG A 109 6.74 -5.57 14.30
N GLU A 110 6.33 -6.45 15.20
CA GLU A 110 6.71 -7.87 15.16
C GLU A 110 6.08 -8.58 13.95
N TRP A 111 4.83 -8.23 13.62
CA TRP A 111 4.17 -8.76 12.42
C TRP A 111 4.89 -8.33 11.15
N ILE A 112 5.33 -7.08 11.05
CA ILE A 112 6.13 -6.58 9.92
C ILE A 112 7.43 -7.37 9.79
N ARG A 113 8.19 -7.54 10.88
CA ARG A 113 9.44 -8.31 10.85
C ARG A 113 9.22 -9.74 10.38
N THR A 114 8.23 -10.41 10.96
CA THR A 114 7.86 -11.78 10.54
C THR A 114 7.47 -11.83 9.08
N PHE A 115 6.67 -10.87 8.61
CA PHE A 115 6.22 -10.81 7.22
C PHE A 115 7.38 -10.62 6.24
N LEU A 116 8.34 -9.74 6.55
CA LEU A 116 9.52 -9.51 5.71
C LEU A 116 10.50 -10.68 5.73
N GLN A 117 10.69 -11.35 6.87
CA GLN A 117 11.56 -12.52 6.97
C GLN A 117 11.01 -13.76 6.26
N THR A 118 9.69 -13.91 6.25
CA THR A 118 9.02 -15.08 5.65
C THR A 118 8.76 -14.93 4.16
N ASN A 119 8.82 -13.71 3.61
CA ASN A 119 8.48 -13.43 2.22
C ASN A 119 9.59 -12.60 1.56
N SER A 120 10.09 -13.06 0.41
CA SER A 120 11.05 -12.30 -0.39
C SER A 120 10.36 -11.15 -1.15
N ILE A 121 10.17 -10.02 -0.49
CA ILE A 121 9.49 -8.84 -1.04
C ILE A 121 10.51 -7.87 -1.63
N ARG A 122 10.43 -7.59 -2.94
CA ARG A 122 11.23 -6.56 -3.61
C ARG A 122 10.38 -5.37 -4.06
N ILE A 123 9.14 -5.64 -4.48
CA ILE A 123 8.11 -4.64 -4.78
C ILE A 123 7.00 -4.76 -3.75
N LEU A 124 6.85 -3.73 -2.91
CA LEU A 124 5.83 -3.68 -1.88
C LEU A 124 4.62 -2.88 -2.35
N ASN A 125 3.44 -3.50 -2.36
CA ASN A 125 2.18 -2.77 -2.50
C ASN A 125 1.69 -2.29 -1.14
N VAL A 126 1.30 -1.02 -1.04
CA VAL A 126 0.69 -0.44 0.15
C VAL A 126 -0.72 0.03 -0.20
N ALA A 127 -1.70 -0.49 0.51
CA ALA A 127 -3.11 -0.18 0.32
C ALA A 127 -3.79 0.05 1.67
N GLY A 128 -4.93 0.74 1.68
CA GLY A 128 -5.63 0.96 2.94
C GLY A 128 -6.85 1.86 2.87
N SER A 129 -7.16 2.46 4.00
CA SER A 129 -8.29 3.37 4.13
C SER A 129 -8.05 4.66 3.35
N ARG A 130 -9.11 5.13 2.68
CA ARG A 130 -9.15 6.45 2.07
C ARG A 130 -9.21 7.55 3.13
N GLY A 131 -8.76 8.76 2.81
CA GLY A 131 -8.65 9.88 3.76
C GLY A 131 -9.98 10.20 4.47
N SER A 132 -11.09 10.20 3.74
CA SER A 132 -12.43 10.41 4.31
C SER A 132 -12.85 9.38 5.39
N SER A 133 -12.23 8.20 5.40
CA SER A 133 -12.55 7.08 6.31
C SER A 133 -11.51 6.88 7.42
N ALA A 134 -10.38 7.60 7.38
CA ALA A 134 -9.29 7.44 8.34
C ALA A 134 -8.50 8.75 8.46
N LYS A 135 -8.94 9.62 9.38
CA LYS A 135 -8.23 10.87 9.67
C LYS A 135 -6.86 10.57 10.28
N ASN A 136 -5.82 11.25 9.79
CA ASN A 136 -4.44 11.17 10.30
C ASN A 136 -3.80 9.77 10.14
N ILE A 137 -4.24 8.98 9.16
CA ILE A 137 -3.62 7.67 8.87
C ILE A 137 -2.21 7.82 8.29
N GLU A 138 -1.90 8.99 7.73
CA GLU A 138 -0.65 9.31 7.06
C GLU A 138 0.56 9.07 7.97
N ALA A 139 0.52 9.59 9.21
CA ALA A 139 1.61 9.43 10.18
C ALA A 139 1.86 7.95 10.50
N PHE A 140 0.79 7.17 10.67
CA PHE A 140 0.92 5.74 10.94
C PHE A 140 1.45 4.96 9.72
N VAL A 141 1.11 5.37 8.50
CA VAL A 141 1.67 4.77 7.28
C VAL A 141 3.18 5.05 7.20
N HIS A 142 3.62 6.26 7.53
CA HIS A 142 5.04 6.59 7.58
C HIS A 142 5.77 5.76 8.64
N ASP A 143 5.24 5.67 9.88
CA ASP A 143 5.82 4.83 10.93
C ASP A 143 5.98 3.36 10.51
N VAL A 144 4.97 2.82 9.80
CA VAL A 144 5.00 1.46 9.28
C VAL A 144 6.07 1.30 8.20
N LEU A 145 6.20 2.26 7.28
CA LEU A 145 7.20 2.21 6.23
C LEU A 145 8.62 2.42 6.76
N ASP A 146 8.81 3.31 7.73
CA ASP A 146 10.08 3.49 8.43
C ASP A 146 10.53 2.17 9.09
N GLU A 147 9.61 1.44 9.74
CA GLU A 147 9.91 0.10 10.27
C GLU A 147 10.26 -0.89 9.14
N VAL A 148 9.49 -0.92 8.04
CA VAL A 148 9.76 -1.83 6.91
C VAL A 148 11.17 -1.64 6.37
N PHE A 149 11.56 -0.40 6.09
CA PHE A 149 12.83 -0.10 5.43
C PHE A 149 14.02 -0.09 6.41
N SER A 150 13.79 0.20 7.71
CA SER A 150 14.83 0.02 8.75
C SER A 150 15.24 -1.44 8.98
N ASN A 151 14.36 -2.39 8.68
CA ASN A 151 14.66 -3.83 8.77
C ASN A 151 15.22 -4.38 7.46
N ALA A 152 14.83 -3.84 6.30
CA ALA A 152 15.27 -4.32 4.99
C ALA A 152 16.77 -4.04 4.70
N GLU A 153 17.36 -3.05 5.36
CA GLU A 153 18.79 -2.70 5.25
C GLU A 153 19.72 -3.53 6.16
N ARG A 154 19.17 -4.34 7.08
CA ARG A 154 19.95 -5.10 8.07
C ARG A 154 20.30 -6.54 7.66
N ASP A 155 19.87 -6.95 6.46
CA ASP A 155 20.13 -8.28 5.85
C ASP A 155 20.98 -8.18 4.57
#